data_AF-A0A242LKR5-F1
#
_entry.id   AF-A0A242LKR5-F1
#
_cell.length_a   1.000
_cell.length_b   1.000
_cell.length_c   1.000
_cell.angle_alpha   90.00
_cell.angle_beta   90.00
_cell.angle_gamma   90.00
#
_symmetry.space_group_name_H-M   'P 1'
#
loop_
_entity.id
_entity.type
_entity.pdbx_description
1 polymer ?
#
loop_
_entity_poly.entity_id
_entity_poly.type
_entity_poly.pdbx_seq_one_letter_code
_entity_poly.pdbx_strand_id
1 'polypeptide(L)'
;MAKDDAAERKRQEKNAQNRRESTRWQQIGNERKANYDKNQKKLERLKEAKSKLEKSMKNFSQFENQVKQYPTKLSTGQFKGTLRDKFDEKANKMGTALHTEENSYQRNMAKLDAEIAKKELEQGDLLGAVESAFNTAKNFLASIF
;
A
#
# COMPACT_ATOMS: atom_id res chain seq x y z
N MET A 1 -47.54 -41.43 -16.87
CA MET A 1 -47.61 -40.20 -16.06
C MET A 1 -46.59 -40.20 -14.91
N ALA A 2 -46.27 -41.30 -14.23
CA ALA A 2 -45.34 -41.29 -13.07
C ALA A 2 -43.84 -41.03 -13.37
N LYS A 3 -43.35 -41.25 -14.60
CA LYS A 3 -41.93 -41.01 -14.96
C LYS A 3 -41.59 -39.52 -15.10
N ASP A 4 -42.54 -38.69 -15.54
CA ASP A 4 -42.35 -37.25 -15.71
C ASP A 4 -42.32 -36.53 -14.35
N ASP A 5 -43.14 -36.96 -13.40
CA ASP A 5 -43.15 -36.39 -12.04
C ASP A 5 -41.84 -36.64 -11.28
N ALA A 6 -41.21 -37.80 -11.48
CA ALA A 6 -39.93 -38.12 -10.84
C ALA A 6 -38.76 -37.32 -11.44
N ALA A 7 -38.77 -37.08 -12.76
CA ALA A 7 -37.79 -36.24 -13.43
C ALA A 7 -37.94 -34.76 -13.02
N GLU A 8 -39.18 -34.28 -12.93
CA GLU A 8 -39.49 -32.93 -12.49
C GLU A 8 -39.08 -32.67 -11.04
N ARG A 9 -39.34 -33.62 -10.12
CA ARG A 9 -38.87 -33.52 -8.73
C ARG A 9 -37.35 -33.44 -8.63
N LYS A 10 -36.61 -34.29 -9.36
CA LYS A 10 -35.14 -34.24 -9.41
C LYS A 10 -34.63 -32.90 -9.96
N ARG A 11 -35.30 -32.34 -10.98
CA ARG A 11 -34.97 -31.01 -11.51
C ARG A 11 -35.16 -29.93 -10.45
N GLN A 12 -36.27 -29.94 -9.73
CA GLN A 12 -36.56 -28.98 -8.67
C GLN A 12 -35.58 -29.08 -7.50
N GLU A 13 -35.21 -30.29 -7.08
CA GLU A 13 -34.18 -30.53 -6.06
C GLU A 13 -32.81 -29.97 -6.48
N LYS A 14 -32.38 -30.26 -7.71
CA LYS A 14 -31.13 -29.73 -8.27
C LYS A 14 -31.16 -28.19 -8.35
N ASN A 15 -32.29 -27.61 -8.78
CA ASN A 15 -32.47 -26.17 -8.83
C ASN A 15 -32.41 -25.53 -7.44
N ALA A 16 -32.99 -26.19 -6.43
CA ALA A 16 -32.90 -25.73 -5.04
C ALA A 16 -31.47 -25.79 -4.51
N GLN A 17 -30.71 -26.84 -4.83
CA GLN A 17 -29.28 -26.94 -4.49
C GLN A 17 -28.47 -25.84 -5.17
N ASN A 18 -28.66 -25.63 -6.48
CA ASN A 18 -28.00 -24.56 -7.24
C ASN A 18 -28.27 -23.18 -6.64
N ARG A 19 -29.50 -22.89 -6.20
CA ARG A 19 -29.81 -21.64 -5.49
C ARG A 19 -29.03 -21.49 -4.18
N ARG A 20 -28.95 -22.56 -3.36
CA ARG A 20 -28.19 -22.54 -2.10
C ARG A 20 -26.70 -22.29 -2.32
N GLU A 21 -26.09 -22.99 -3.29
CA GLU A 21 -24.68 -22.80 -3.63
C GLU A 21 -24.42 -21.40 -4.20
N SER A 22 -25.31 -20.87 -5.05
CA SER A 22 -25.22 -19.49 -5.50
C SER A 22 -25.21 -18.50 -4.33
N THR A 23 -26.14 -18.62 -3.38
CA THR A 23 -26.20 -17.73 -2.21
C THR A 23 -24.92 -17.83 -1.38
N ARG A 24 -24.39 -19.03 -1.18
CA ARG A 24 -23.12 -19.24 -0.45
C ARG A 24 -21.96 -18.54 -1.15
N TRP A 25 -21.83 -18.69 -2.47
CA TRP A 25 -20.76 -18.05 -3.23
C TRP A 25 -20.90 -16.52 -3.31
N GLN A 26 -22.14 -15.99 -3.30
CA GLN A 26 -22.37 -14.55 -3.15
C GLN A 26 -21.89 -14.03 -1.80
N GLN A 27 -22.16 -14.75 -0.70
CA GLN A 27 -21.68 -14.37 0.63
C GLN A 27 -20.14 -14.34 0.68
N ILE A 28 -19.49 -15.38 0.15
CA ILE A 28 -18.02 -15.44 0.04
C ILE A 28 -17.49 -14.27 -0.80
N GLY A 29 -18.12 -13.95 -1.93
CA GLY A 29 -17.76 -12.81 -2.76
C GLY A 29 -17.84 -11.48 -2.01
N ASN A 30 -18.91 -11.28 -1.24
CA ASN A 30 -19.11 -10.08 -0.42
C ASN A 30 -18.05 -9.95 0.69
N GLU A 31 -17.71 -11.04 1.39
CA GLU A 31 -16.67 -11.05 2.42
C GLU A 31 -15.30 -10.69 1.83
N ARG A 32 -14.96 -11.28 0.67
CA ARG A 32 -13.72 -10.98 -0.06
C ARG A 32 -13.70 -9.53 -0.53
N LYS A 33 -14.83 -9.00 -1.00
CA LYS A 33 -14.95 -7.60 -1.41
C LYS A 33 -14.75 -6.64 -0.23
N ALA A 34 -15.32 -6.95 0.94
CA ALA A 34 -15.09 -6.14 2.14
C ALA A 34 -13.60 -6.11 2.53
N ASN A 35 -12.90 -7.24 2.40
CA ASN A 35 -11.45 -7.30 2.61
C ASN A 35 -10.67 -6.50 1.57
N TYR A 36 -11.06 -6.58 0.29
CA TYR A 36 -10.50 -5.76 -0.78
C TYR A 36 -10.63 -4.26 -0.47
N ASP A 37 -11.85 -3.81 -0.12
CA ASP A 37 -12.13 -2.40 0.20
C ASP A 37 -11.33 -1.92 1.43
N LYS A 38 -11.12 -2.79 2.42
CA LYS A 38 -10.27 -2.50 3.60
C LYS A 38 -8.80 -2.38 3.23
N ASN A 39 -8.30 -3.23 2.35
CA ASN A 39 -6.92 -3.18 1.87
C ASN A 39 -6.68 -1.93 0.99
N GLN A 40 -7.62 -1.57 0.12
CA GLN A 40 -7.57 -0.34 -0.68
C GLN A 40 -7.35 0.90 0.19
N LYS A 41 -8.15 1.06 1.26
CA LYS A 41 -8.01 2.20 2.19
C LYS A 41 -6.65 2.24 2.90
N LYS A 42 -6.08 1.08 3.22
CA LYS A 42 -4.72 1.01 3.80
C LYS A 42 -3.67 1.41 2.77
N LEU A 43 -3.83 0.97 1.53
CA LEU A 43 -2.95 1.30 0.41
C LEU A 43 -2.89 2.82 0.18
N GLU A 44 -4.04 3.48 0.17
CA GLU A 44 -4.16 4.92 0.06
C GLU A 44 -3.42 5.65 1.19
N ARG A 45 -3.60 5.21 2.44
CA ARG A 45 -2.88 5.78 3.59
C ARG A 45 -1.36 5.61 3.49
N LEU A 46 -0.89 4.46 3.01
CA LEU A 46 0.54 4.22 2.79
C LEU A 46 1.10 5.11 1.68
N LYS A 47 0.37 5.27 0.57
CA LYS A 47 0.75 6.18 -0.54
C LYS A 47 0.78 7.63 -0.09
N GLU A 48 -0.18 8.06 0.73
CA GLU A 48 -0.16 9.40 1.34
C GLU A 48 1.04 9.60 2.29
N ALA A 49 1.32 8.61 3.15
CA ALA A 49 2.47 8.66 4.05
C ALA A 49 3.79 8.75 3.28
N LYS A 50 3.93 7.97 2.20
CA LYS A 50 5.06 8.04 1.27
C LYS A 50 5.23 9.46 0.70
N SER A 51 4.16 10.04 0.14
CA SER A 51 4.22 11.39 -0.44
C SER A 51 4.59 12.47 0.60
N LYS A 52 4.10 12.37 1.83
CA LYS A 52 4.50 13.27 2.93
C LYS A 52 5.98 13.11 3.27
N LEU A 53 6.47 11.88 3.35
CA LEU A 53 7.89 11.61 3.61
C LEU A 53 8.79 12.12 2.48
N GLU A 54 8.40 11.97 1.21
CA GLU A 54 9.14 12.49 0.05
C GLU A 54 9.30 14.02 0.11
N LYS A 55 8.23 14.72 0.48
CA LYS A 55 8.26 16.19 0.67
C LYS A 55 9.20 16.57 1.81
N SER A 56 9.13 15.88 2.94
CA SER A 56 10.03 16.13 4.07
C SER A 56 11.49 15.87 3.71
N MET A 57 11.78 14.78 2.99
CA MET A 57 13.13 14.48 2.51
C MET A 57 13.67 15.55 1.58
N LYS A 58 12.86 16.06 0.65
CA LYS A 58 13.28 17.15 -0.25
C LYS A 58 13.69 18.40 0.53
N ASN A 59 12.89 18.82 1.50
CA ASN A 59 13.22 19.97 2.36
C ASN A 59 14.48 19.71 3.18
N PHE A 60 14.65 18.47 3.64
CA PHE A 60 15.79 18.06 4.43
C PHE A 60 17.12 18.10 3.63
N SER A 61 17.16 17.49 2.45
CA SER A 61 18.35 17.51 1.58
C SER A 61 18.68 18.94 1.12
N GLN A 62 17.69 19.82 0.95
CA GLN A 62 17.91 21.24 0.71
C GLN A 62 18.60 21.92 1.90
N PHE A 63 18.13 21.67 3.12
CA PHE A 63 18.73 22.23 4.34
C PHE A 63 20.16 21.71 4.56
N GLU A 64 20.41 20.41 4.37
CA GLU A 64 21.75 19.83 4.47
C GLU A 64 22.73 20.49 3.49
N ASN A 65 22.31 20.70 2.24
CA ASN A 65 23.11 21.42 1.25
C ASN A 65 23.42 22.86 1.66
N GLN A 66 22.48 23.56 2.31
CA GLN A 66 22.73 24.91 2.82
C GLN A 66 23.76 24.90 3.96
N VAL A 67 23.64 23.98 4.90
CA VAL A 67 24.57 23.84 6.04
C VAL A 67 25.99 23.53 5.55
N LYS A 68 26.13 22.59 4.60
CA LYS A 68 27.43 22.24 4.00
C LYS A 68 28.09 23.42 3.26
N GLN A 69 27.31 24.38 2.76
CA GLN A 69 27.84 25.55 2.06
C GLN A 69 28.29 26.69 2.98
N TYR A 70 27.85 26.73 4.25
CA TYR A 70 28.22 27.84 5.15
C TYR A 70 29.73 28.01 5.35
N PRO A 71 30.53 26.94 5.54
CA PRO A 71 31.98 27.05 5.62
C PRO A 71 32.59 27.69 4.37
N THR A 72 32.09 27.35 3.17
CA THR A 72 32.63 27.86 1.91
C THR A 72 32.19 29.29 1.56
N LYS A 73 31.03 29.75 2.07
CA LYS A 73 30.47 31.08 1.78
C LYS A 73 31.06 32.18 2.68
N LEU A 74 31.54 31.83 3.87
CA LEU A 74 32.13 32.79 4.79
C LEU A 74 33.61 32.99 4.45
N SER A 75 33.97 34.20 4.04
CA SER A 75 35.35 34.61 3.77
C SER A 75 36.27 34.26 4.95
N THR A 76 37.25 33.40 4.69
CA THR A 76 38.34 33.12 5.63
C THR A 76 39.19 34.36 5.87
N GLY A 77 39.06 35.42 5.07
CA GLY A 77 39.76 36.69 5.27
C GLY A 77 39.25 37.49 6.47
N GLN A 78 37.93 37.48 6.71
CA GLN A 78 37.24 38.29 7.73
C GLN A 78 36.80 37.48 8.96
N PHE A 79 36.68 36.16 8.84
CA PHE A 79 36.30 35.27 9.94
C PHE A 79 37.39 34.21 10.15
N LYS A 80 38.22 34.39 11.19
CA LYS A 80 39.45 33.62 11.46
C LYS A 80 39.57 33.21 12.92
N GLY A 81 40.54 32.33 13.18
CA GLY A 81 40.96 31.92 14.52
C GLY A 81 40.00 30.94 15.18
N THR A 82 40.10 30.79 16.50
CA THR A 82 39.38 29.73 17.24
C THR A 82 37.85 29.81 17.12
N LEU A 83 37.29 31.00 16.88
CA LEU A 83 35.86 31.16 16.59
C LEU A 83 35.47 30.54 15.24
N ARG A 84 36.34 30.67 14.23
CA ARG A 84 36.16 30.05 12.92
C ARG A 84 36.27 28.53 13.02
N ASP A 85 37.27 28.03 13.73
CA ASP A 85 37.48 26.59 13.88
C ASP A 85 36.28 25.92 14.57
N LYS A 86 35.74 26.54 15.63
CA LYS A 86 34.52 26.07 16.32
C LYS A 86 33.29 26.13 15.42
N PHE A 87 33.20 27.12 14.53
CA PHE A 87 32.11 27.22 13.57
C PHE A 87 32.17 26.07 12.56
N ASP A 88 33.33 25.84 11.94
CA ASP A 88 33.51 24.77 10.96
C ASP A 88 33.30 23.39 11.59
N GLU A 89 33.77 23.17 12.82
CA GLU A 89 33.51 21.95 13.59
C GLU A 89 32.01 21.71 13.82
N LYS A 90 31.26 22.75 14.25
CA LYS A 90 29.81 22.65 14.46
C LYS A 90 29.06 22.42 13.14
N ALA A 91 29.45 23.09 12.07
CA ALA A 91 28.86 22.89 10.75
C ALA A 91 29.06 21.44 10.26
N ASN A 92 30.27 20.88 10.43
CA ASN A 92 30.57 19.49 10.09
C ASN A 92 29.78 18.48 10.94
N LYS A 93 29.68 18.72 12.26
CA LYS A 93 28.84 17.89 13.15
C LYS A 93 27.37 17.93 12.73
N MET A 94 26.85 19.11 12.41
CA MET A 94 25.49 19.27 11.92
C MET A 94 25.29 18.54 10.59
N GLY A 95 26.21 18.69 9.62
CA GLY A 95 26.15 17.96 8.35
C GLY A 95 26.15 16.43 8.53
N THR A 96 26.97 15.90 9.45
CA THR A 96 27.02 14.46 9.74
C THR A 96 25.73 13.94 10.39
N ALA A 97 25.19 14.69 11.34
CA ALA A 97 23.91 14.37 11.96
C ALA A 97 22.77 14.39 10.92
N LEU A 98 22.78 15.40 10.04
CA LEU A 98 21.78 15.50 8.98
C LEU A 98 21.86 14.29 8.04
N HIS A 99 23.05 13.94 7.55
CA HIS A 99 23.23 12.79 6.67
C HIS A 99 22.77 11.46 7.31
N THR A 100 22.98 11.28 8.62
CA THR A 100 22.50 10.10 9.35
C THR A 100 20.97 10.01 9.35
N GLU A 101 20.30 11.14 9.53
CA GLU A 101 18.85 11.22 9.50
C GLU A 101 18.29 11.01 8.09
N GLU A 102 18.94 11.54 7.05
CA GLU A 102 18.61 11.28 5.65
C GLU A 102 18.64 9.77 5.35
N ASN A 103 19.69 9.07 5.79
CA ASN A 103 19.80 7.62 5.66
C ASN A 103 18.68 6.87 6.43
N SER A 104 18.22 7.41 7.56
CA SER A 104 17.05 6.87 8.28
C SER A 104 15.77 7.04 7.46
N TYR A 105 15.55 8.22 6.88
CA TYR A 105 14.39 8.48 6.03
C TYR A 105 14.38 7.63 4.75
N GLN A 106 15.53 7.47 4.09
CA GLN A 106 15.66 6.58 2.93
C GLN A 106 15.29 5.13 3.27
N ARG A 107 15.73 4.63 4.43
CA ARG A 107 15.34 3.28 4.90
C ARG A 107 13.85 3.17 5.18
N ASN A 108 13.24 4.19 5.77
CA ASN A 108 11.79 4.20 6.00
C ASN A 108 11.01 4.28 4.68
N MET A 109 11.52 5.00 3.68
CA MET A 109 10.95 5.04 2.34
C MET A 109 10.96 3.65 1.69
N ALA A 110 12.10 2.96 1.73
CA ALA A 110 12.22 1.61 1.18
C ALA A 110 11.27 0.61 1.88
N LYS A 111 11.07 0.74 3.19
CA LYS A 111 10.09 -0.06 3.93
C LYS A 111 8.66 0.24 3.48
N LEU A 112 8.31 1.50 3.32
CA LEU A 112 6.99 1.91 2.82
C LEU A 112 6.75 1.37 1.40
N ASP A 113 7.75 1.44 0.52
CA ASP A 113 7.66 0.91 -0.84
C ASP A 113 7.42 -0.60 -0.85
N ALA A 114 8.15 -1.35 -0.02
CA ALA A 114 7.95 -2.78 0.12
C ALA A 114 6.55 -3.12 0.67
N GLU A 115 6.05 -2.37 1.65
CA GLU A 115 4.69 -2.57 2.18
C GLU A 115 3.62 -2.23 1.15
N ILE A 116 3.78 -1.15 0.38
CA ILE A 116 2.86 -0.77 -0.70
C ILE A 116 2.82 -1.89 -1.73
N ALA A 117 3.98 -2.33 -2.25
CA ALA A 117 4.05 -3.38 -3.26
C ALA A 117 3.40 -4.69 -2.78
N LYS A 118 3.67 -5.09 -1.53
CA LYS A 118 3.02 -6.26 -0.92
C LYS A 118 1.50 -6.12 -0.88
N LYS A 119 1.00 -4.93 -0.51
CA LYS A 119 -0.45 -4.69 -0.43
C LYS A 119 -1.10 -4.61 -1.81
N GLU A 120 -0.42 -4.09 -2.83
CA GLU A 120 -0.91 -4.10 -4.22
C GLU A 120 -1.04 -5.53 -4.75
N LEU A 121 -0.08 -6.42 -4.42
CA LEU A 121 -0.17 -7.84 -4.75
C LEU A 121 -1.35 -8.53 -4.04
N GLU A 122 -1.45 -8.38 -2.70
CA GLU A 122 -2.58 -8.92 -1.93
C GLU A 122 -3.93 -8.43 -2.48
N GLN A 123 -3.96 -7.21 -3.00
CA GLN A 123 -5.16 -6.59 -3.55
C GLN A 123 -5.54 -7.18 -4.93
N GLY A 124 -4.56 -7.45 -5.79
CA GLY A 124 -4.78 -8.16 -7.05
C GLY A 124 -5.35 -9.57 -6.81
N ASP A 125 -4.78 -10.31 -5.85
CA ASP A 125 -5.26 -11.64 -5.46
C ASP A 125 -6.72 -11.58 -4.95
N LEU A 126 -7.03 -10.59 -4.10
CA LEU A 126 -8.38 -10.40 -3.60
C LEU A 126 -9.37 -10.06 -4.71
N LEU A 127 -8.99 -9.21 -5.68
CA LEU A 127 -9.86 -8.87 -6.80
C LEU A 127 -10.22 -10.11 -7.62
N GLY A 128 -9.22 -10.92 -8.01
CA GLY A 128 -9.45 -12.18 -8.72
C GLY A 128 -10.32 -13.16 -7.92
N ALA A 129 -10.11 -13.24 -6.61
CA ALA A 129 -10.91 -14.07 -5.71
C ALA A 129 -12.36 -13.58 -5.58
N VAL A 130 -12.61 -12.28 -5.61
CA VAL A 130 -13.96 -11.68 -5.64
C VAL A 130 -14.68 -12.03 -6.94
N GLU A 131 -14.02 -11.80 -8.08
CA GLU A 131 -14.58 -12.08 -9.40
C GLU A 131 -14.91 -13.56 -9.57
N SER A 132 -13.98 -14.44 -9.17
CA SER A 132 -14.19 -15.89 -9.19
C SER A 132 -15.40 -16.33 -8.37
N ALA A 133 -15.58 -15.76 -7.16
CA ALA A 133 -16.71 -16.09 -6.30
C ALA A 133 -18.05 -15.67 -6.92
N PHE A 134 -18.13 -14.44 -7.46
CA PHE A 134 -19.36 -13.97 -8.10
C PHE A 134 -19.66 -14.70 -9.42
N ASN A 135 -18.65 -15.03 -10.21
CA ASN A 135 -18.82 -15.84 -11.42
C ASN A 135 -19.32 -17.25 -11.08
N THR A 136 -18.81 -17.86 -10.02
CA THR A 136 -19.27 -19.17 -9.55
C THR A 136 -20.73 -19.10 -9.12
N ALA A 137 -21.14 -18.08 -8.36
CA ALA A 137 -22.54 -17.87 -8.02
C ALA A 137 -23.44 -17.72 -9.26
N LYS A 138 -23.01 -16.91 -10.25
CA LYS A 138 -23.72 -16.71 -11.51
C LYS A 138 -23.88 -18.03 -12.28
N ASN A 139 -22.86 -18.87 -12.31
CA ASN A 139 -22.91 -20.17 -13.00
C ASN A 139 -23.92 -21.13 -12.35
N PHE A 140 -24.00 -21.15 -11.02
CA PHE A 140 -25.04 -21.92 -10.33
C PHE A 140 -26.45 -21.42 -10.67
N LEU A 141 -26.67 -20.10 -10.74
CA LEU A 141 -27.97 -19.55 -11.15
C LEU A 141 -28.29 -19.84 -12.62
N ALA A 142 -27.31 -19.75 -13.51
CA ALA A 142 -27.48 -20.08 -14.92
C ALA A 142 -27.86 -21.55 -15.13
N SER A 143 -27.38 -22.45 -14.26
CA SER A 143 -27.67 -23.89 -14.32
C SER A 143 -29.08 -24.28 -13.83
N ILE A 144 -29.93 -23.31 -13.48
CA ILE A 144 -31.34 -23.53 -13.09
C ILE A 144 -32.27 -23.57 -14.32
N PHE A 145 -31.86 -22.90 -15.40
CA PHE A 145 -32.59 -22.76 -16.65
C PHE A 145 -31.95 -23.65 -17.73
#